data_AF-A0A540MWD3-F1
#
_entry.id   AF-A0A540MWD3-F1
#
_cell.length_a   1.000
_cell.length_b   1.000
_cell.length_c   1.000
_cell.angle_alpha   90.00
_cell.angle_beta   90.00
_cell.angle_gamma   90.00
#
_symmetry.space_group_name_H-M   'P 1'
#
loop_
_entity.id
_entity.type
_entity.pdbx_description
1 polymer ?
#
loop_
_entity_poly.entity_id
_entity_poly.type
_entity_poly.pdbx_seq_one_letter_code
_entity_poly.pdbx_strand_id
1 'polypeptide(L)'
;MALWCFHLLPLLLSSLLPPSSSAACDFFQGSWVVDEFYPLYNGSSCPFIGFNCLSNGRPDKEYFKYRWKPTACDLPRWDYFQVGDKVVKEMDHMEAYKIALTTWGKWVDSSIDISITKVFFQGVAAVHTDGKEWKDPKAGSCLRQTQPILGPTYPGPSHPGEAIVKSVLSGMEKPVYLLDITLLTQLRKDGHPSIYAGEGPKYNDCSHWCLPGAPDTWNELLYAALL
;
A
#
# COMPACT_ATOMS: atom_id res chain seq x y z
N MET A 1 2.25 35.18 26.91
CA MET A 1 1.37 35.84 27.91
C MET A 1 0.91 37.15 27.27
N ALA A 2 -0.42 37.36 27.21
CA ALA A 2 -1.20 38.51 26.68
C ALA A 2 -1.20 38.71 25.13
N LEU A 3 -2.31 38.51 24.39
CA LEU A 3 -3.63 39.22 24.32
C LEU A 3 -3.56 40.48 23.41
N TRP A 4 -3.94 40.37 22.12
CA TRP A 4 -5.24 40.69 21.49
C TRP A 4 -5.59 42.19 21.40
N CYS A 5 -5.69 42.74 20.18
CA CYS A 5 -6.79 43.62 19.74
C CYS A 5 -6.67 44.00 18.24
N PHE A 6 -7.52 43.41 17.38
CA PHE A 6 -7.91 44.03 16.11
C PHE A 6 -9.43 43.84 15.90
N HIS A 7 -10.13 44.94 16.09
CA HIS A 7 -11.52 45.27 15.72
C HIS A 7 -11.39 46.71 15.18
N LEU A 8 -11.97 47.20 14.09
CA LEU A 8 -13.09 46.88 13.21
C LEU A 8 -12.77 47.54 11.85
N LEU A 9 -13.24 47.05 10.72
CA LEU A 9 -14.51 47.39 10.04
C LEU A 9 -14.60 46.44 8.81
N PRO A 10 -15.78 46.14 8.22
CA PRO A 10 -16.98 46.98 8.23
C PRO A 10 -18.32 46.24 8.45
N LEU A 11 -19.28 46.98 9.01
CA LEU A 11 -20.71 46.80 8.75
C LEU A 11 -21.05 47.71 7.56
N LEU A 12 -21.74 47.17 6.54
CA LEU A 12 -22.88 47.75 5.83
C LEU A 12 -23.09 47.03 4.49
N LEU A 13 -24.05 46.11 4.43
CA LEU A 13 -25.27 46.17 3.60
C LEU A 13 -25.88 44.76 3.46
N SER A 14 -26.99 44.56 4.17
CA SER A 14 -28.25 43.98 3.72
C SER A 14 -28.27 42.63 2.98
N SER A 15 -28.74 41.63 3.72
CA SER A 15 -30.04 40.99 3.46
C SER A 15 -30.35 40.59 2.02
N LEU A 16 -29.86 39.43 1.56
CA LEU A 16 -30.52 38.57 0.57
C LEU A 16 -29.90 37.15 0.58
N LEU A 17 -29.79 36.53 1.77
CA LEU A 17 -29.63 35.08 1.84
C LEU A 17 -30.65 34.53 2.84
N PRO A 18 -31.43 33.50 2.48
CA PRO A 18 -32.26 32.80 3.46
C PRO A 18 -31.35 32.26 4.56
N PRO A 19 -31.81 32.11 5.81
CA PRO A 19 -31.02 31.44 6.83
C PRO A 19 -30.80 30.00 6.34
N SER A 20 -29.61 29.71 5.80
CA SER A 20 -29.21 28.31 5.65
C SER A 20 -28.93 27.82 7.06
N SER A 21 -29.97 27.32 7.73
CA SER A 21 -29.82 26.50 8.92
C SER A 21 -29.30 25.12 8.55
N SER A 22 -28.19 25.06 7.80
CA SER A 22 -27.29 23.92 7.95
C SER A 22 -26.40 24.31 9.12
N ALA A 23 -26.66 23.76 10.31
CA ALA A 23 -25.69 23.83 11.38
C ALA A 23 -24.32 23.45 10.78
N ALA A 24 -23.36 24.38 10.82
CA ALA A 24 -22.00 24.07 10.39
C ALA A 24 -21.58 22.80 11.13
N CYS A 25 -21.22 21.75 10.40
CA CYS A 25 -20.97 20.47 11.04
C CYS A 25 -19.69 20.57 11.88
N ASP A 26 -19.85 20.66 13.19
CA ASP A 26 -18.74 20.53 14.11
C ASP A 26 -18.32 19.06 14.17
N PHE A 27 -17.25 18.71 13.46
CA PHE A 27 -16.74 17.34 13.38
C PHE A 27 -16.25 16.80 14.74
N PHE A 28 -16.07 17.67 15.75
CA PHE A 28 -15.60 17.29 17.08
C PHE A 28 -16.74 17.06 18.08
N GLN A 29 -18.00 17.36 17.71
CA GLN A 29 -19.18 17.07 18.53
C GLN A 29 -19.99 15.90 17.98
N GLY A 30 -19.92 14.76 18.66
CA GLY A 30 -20.52 13.52 18.18
C GLY A 30 -20.46 12.40 19.21
N SER A 31 -20.61 11.17 18.71
CA SER A 31 -20.57 9.96 19.52
C SER A 31 -19.86 8.82 18.79
N TRP A 32 -19.28 7.89 19.55
CA TRP A 32 -18.83 6.61 19.02
C TRP A 32 -20.03 5.71 18.78
N VAL A 33 -20.19 5.23 17.55
CA VAL A 33 -21.26 4.30 17.16
C VAL A 33 -20.63 3.01 16.63
N VAL A 34 -21.32 1.89 16.83
CA VAL A 34 -20.93 0.61 16.24
C VAL A 34 -21.21 0.66 14.73
N ASP A 35 -20.21 0.30 13.92
CA ASP A 35 -20.25 0.23 12.47
C ASP A 35 -19.79 -1.16 12.03
N GLU A 36 -20.70 -1.94 11.45
CA GLU A 36 -20.41 -3.33 11.04
C GLU A 36 -19.33 -3.41 9.96
N PHE A 37 -19.15 -2.34 9.19
CA PHE A 37 -18.15 -2.23 8.12
C PHE A 37 -16.75 -1.88 8.64
N TYR A 38 -16.59 -1.63 9.94
CA TYR A 38 -15.29 -1.47 10.56
C TYR A 38 -14.70 -2.83 11.00
N PRO A 39 -13.39 -2.95 11.21
CA PRO A 39 -12.37 -1.93 10.95
C PRO A 39 -12.16 -1.70 9.45
N LEU A 40 -11.76 -0.49 9.06
CA LEU A 40 -11.47 -0.14 7.66
C LEU A 40 -10.35 -1.00 7.05
N TYR A 41 -9.46 -1.53 7.89
CA TYR A 41 -8.43 -2.46 7.48
C TYR A 41 -8.24 -3.54 8.56
N ASN A 42 -7.80 -4.71 8.13
CA ASN A 42 -7.37 -5.73 9.07
C ASN A 42 -5.97 -5.37 9.59
N GLY A 43 -5.85 -4.92 10.84
CA GLY A 43 -4.55 -4.62 11.44
C GLY A 43 -3.57 -5.80 11.44
N SER A 44 -4.07 -7.04 11.41
CA SER A 44 -3.25 -8.25 11.30
C SER A 44 -2.73 -8.52 9.88
N SER A 45 -3.30 -7.89 8.85
CA SER A 45 -2.77 -7.94 7.49
C SER A 45 -1.79 -6.80 7.19
N CYS A 46 -1.46 -5.97 8.18
CA CYS A 46 -0.46 -4.90 8.06
C CYS A 46 0.77 -5.27 8.90
N PRO A 47 1.79 -5.93 8.31
CA PRO A 47 2.91 -6.51 9.04
C PRO A 47 3.82 -5.48 9.73
N PHE A 48 3.71 -4.22 9.33
CA PHE A 48 4.62 -3.12 9.68
C PHE A 48 4.13 -2.29 10.88
N ILE A 49 2.93 -2.53 11.42
CA ILE A 49 2.39 -1.70 12.50
C ILE A 49 2.70 -2.32 13.87
N GLY A 50 3.69 -1.76 14.59
CA GLY A 50 4.05 -2.14 15.96
C GLY A 50 2.97 -1.90 17.03
N PHE A 51 1.82 -1.34 16.61
CA PHE A 51 0.65 -1.04 17.43
C PHE A 51 -0.51 -2.04 17.25
N ASN A 52 -0.26 -3.21 16.67
CA ASN A 52 -1.28 -4.26 16.56
C ASN A 52 -1.60 -4.88 17.93
N CYS A 53 -2.62 -4.36 18.62
CA CYS A 53 -3.00 -4.84 19.95
C CYS A 53 -3.44 -6.31 19.98
N LEU A 54 -4.03 -6.85 18.90
CA LEU A 54 -4.40 -8.27 18.83
C LEU A 54 -3.15 -9.15 18.87
N SER A 55 -2.17 -8.84 18.02
CA SER A 55 -0.88 -9.55 18.01
C SER A 55 -0.11 -9.38 19.33
N ASN A 56 -0.33 -8.27 20.03
CA ASN A 56 0.25 -7.99 21.35
C ASN A 56 -0.54 -8.60 22.53
N GLY A 57 -1.57 -9.43 22.27
CA GLY A 57 -2.25 -10.23 23.29
C GLY A 57 -3.54 -9.63 23.86
N ARG A 58 -4.09 -8.56 23.27
CA ARG A 58 -5.41 -8.05 23.66
C ARG A 58 -6.52 -9.02 23.21
N PRO A 59 -7.41 -9.49 24.12
CA PRO A 59 -8.37 -10.54 23.78
C PRO A 59 -9.69 -10.03 23.18
N ASP A 60 -10.12 -8.81 23.51
CA ASP A 60 -11.36 -8.22 23.02
C ASP A 60 -11.20 -7.65 21.60
N LYS A 61 -12.27 -7.65 20.79
CA LYS A 61 -12.24 -7.23 19.36
C LYS A 61 -13.26 -6.14 19.04
N GLU A 62 -14.16 -5.86 19.96
CA GLU A 62 -15.28 -4.94 19.82
C GLU A 62 -14.80 -3.51 19.56
N TYR A 63 -13.64 -3.14 20.10
CA TYR A 63 -13.07 -1.80 19.91
C TYR A 63 -12.77 -1.46 18.45
N PHE A 64 -12.56 -2.46 17.59
CA PHE A 64 -12.38 -2.23 16.15
C PHE A 64 -13.65 -1.76 15.46
N LYS A 65 -14.82 -2.04 16.04
CA LYS A 65 -16.13 -1.81 15.42
C LYS A 65 -16.67 -0.40 15.65
N TYR A 66 -15.96 0.47 16.36
CA TYR A 66 -16.44 1.80 16.66
C TYR A 66 -15.95 2.83 15.65
N ARG A 67 -16.88 3.67 15.19
CA ARG A 67 -16.63 4.83 14.33
C ARG A 67 -17.12 6.10 15.02
N TRP A 68 -16.39 7.20 14.87
CA TRP A 68 -16.84 8.51 15.30
C TRP A 68 -17.91 9.06 14.34
N LYS A 69 -19.07 9.44 14.88
CA LYS A 69 -20.18 10.04 14.13
C LYS A 69 -20.50 11.44 14.69
N PRO A 70 -20.19 12.53 13.95
CA PRO A 70 -20.62 13.86 14.31
C PRO A 70 -22.14 13.96 14.40
N THR A 71 -22.64 14.82 15.28
CA THR A 71 -24.08 14.95 15.56
C THR A 71 -24.84 15.54 14.38
N ALA A 72 -24.20 16.47 13.66
CA ALA A 72 -24.83 17.28 12.63
C ALA A 72 -24.53 16.81 11.19
N CYS A 73 -23.64 15.82 11.00
CA CYS A 73 -23.30 15.29 9.67
C CYS A 73 -22.58 13.94 9.73
N ASP A 74 -22.35 13.34 8.56
CA ASP A 74 -21.53 12.16 8.39
C ASP A 74 -20.10 12.51 7.92
N LEU A 75 -19.10 11.79 8.43
CA LEU A 75 -17.74 11.86 7.91
C LEU A 75 -17.60 11.02 6.62
N PRO A 76 -16.73 11.39 5.68
CA PRO A 76 -16.32 10.50 4.59
C PRO A 76 -15.51 9.29 5.13
N ARG A 77 -15.54 8.15 4.44
CA ARG A 77 -14.68 6.98 4.76
C ARG A 77 -13.36 7.04 3.97
N TRP A 78 -12.34 6.29 4.38
CA TRP A 78 -11.01 6.35 3.78
C TRP A 78 -10.65 5.02 3.09
N ASP A 79 -11.34 4.67 1.99
CA ASP A 79 -11.05 3.46 1.18
C ASP A 79 -11.34 3.67 -0.32
N TYR A 80 -11.25 4.92 -0.77
CA TYR A 80 -11.69 5.28 -2.11
C TYR A 80 -10.57 5.11 -3.17
N PHE A 81 -10.82 4.27 -4.16
CA PHE A 81 -10.03 4.16 -5.40
C PHE A 81 -10.67 5.02 -6.48
N GLN A 82 -9.88 5.74 -7.27
CA GLN A 82 -10.41 6.48 -8.41
C GLN A 82 -10.10 5.74 -9.72
N VAL A 83 -11.16 5.42 -10.48
CA VAL A 83 -11.06 4.83 -11.82
C VAL A 83 -11.76 5.75 -12.80
N GLY A 84 -10.97 6.53 -13.55
CA GLY A 84 -11.50 7.64 -14.35
C GLY A 84 -12.20 8.66 -13.45
N ASP A 85 -13.46 8.97 -13.76
CA ASP A 85 -14.28 9.91 -12.98
C ASP A 85 -15.06 9.25 -11.83
N LYS A 86 -14.90 7.94 -11.63
CA LYS A 86 -15.63 7.18 -10.61
C LYS A 86 -14.77 6.93 -9.39
N VAL A 87 -15.33 7.23 -8.22
CA VAL A 87 -14.76 6.92 -6.93
C VAL A 87 -15.39 5.62 -6.41
N VAL A 88 -14.57 4.59 -6.24
CA VAL A 88 -14.96 3.24 -5.81
C VAL A 88 -14.55 3.06 -4.36
N LYS A 89 -15.52 2.73 -3.50
CA LYS A 89 -15.34 2.75 -2.04
C LYS A 89 -14.54 1.57 -1.48
N GLU A 90 -14.47 0.46 -2.18
CA GLU A 90 -13.71 -0.73 -1.79
C GLU A 90 -13.36 -1.51 -3.07
N MET A 91 -12.10 -1.94 -3.22
CA MET A 91 -11.64 -2.71 -4.37
C MET A 91 -10.61 -3.75 -3.92
N ASP A 92 -10.67 -4.94 -4.50
CA ASP A 92 -9.62 -5.94 -4.32
C ASP A 92 -8.26 -5.36 -4.78
N HIS A 93 -7.20 -5.57 -4.00
CA HIS A 93 -5.91 -4.96 -4.29
C HIS A 93 -5.28 -5.49 -5.60
N MET A 94 -5.54 -6.74 -5.96
CA MET A 94 -5.05 -7.31 -7.23
C MET A 94 -5.86 -6.78 -8.41
N GLU A 95 -7.16 -6.57 -8.24
CA GLU A 95 -7.97 -5.88 -9.24
C GLU A 95 -7.54 -4.40 -9.41
N ALA A 96 -7.30 -3.69 -8.31
CA ALA A 96 -6.80 -2.32 -8.33
C ALA A 96 -5.43 -2.24 -9.02
N TYR A 97 -4.52 -3.17 -8.71
CA TYR A 97 -3.22 -3.28 -9.35
C TYR A 97 -3.35 -3.54 -10.86
N LYS A 98 -4.23 -4.45 -11.27
CA LYS A 98 -4.50 -4.74 -12.68
C LYS A 98 -5.06 -3.53 -13.43
N ILE A 99 -6.01 -2.81 -12.85
CA ILE A 99 -6.57 -1.58 -13.42
C ILE A 99 -5.49 -0.51 -13.57
N ALA A 100 -4.70 -0.29 -12.53
CA ALA A 100 -3.61 0.69 -12.55
C ALA A 100 -2.58 0.35 -13.63
N LEU A 101 -2.15 -0.92 -13.70
CA LEU A 101 -1.15 -1.36 -14.66
C LEU A 101 -1.67 -1.33 -16.11
N THR A 102 -2.94 -1.68 -16.32
CA THR A 102 -3.59 -1.57 -17.63
C THR A 102 -3.69 -0.11 -18.08
N THR A 103 -3.98 0.79 -17.15
CA THR A 103 -4.04 2.24 -17.42
C THR A 103 -2.66 2.77 -17.82
N TRP A 104 -1.62 2.37 -17.08
CA TRP A 104 -0.24 2.69 -17.44
C TRP A 104 0.16 2.11 -18.80
N GLY A 105 -0.19 0.86 -19.11
CA GLY A 105 0.11 0.23 -20.39
C GLY A 105 -0.52 0.99 -21.58
N LYS A 106 -1.80 1.38 -21.46
CA LYS A 106 -2.47 2.22 -22.46
C LYS A 106 -1.81 3.59 -22.62
N TRP A 107 -1.32 4.17 -21.52
CA TRP A 107 -0.56 5.41 -21.60
C TRP A 107 0.75 5.22 -22.35
N VAL A 108 1.49 4.14 -22.10
CA VAL A 108 2.71 3.81 -22.86
C VAL A 108 2.39 3.68 -24.35
N ASP A 109 1.37 2.88 -24.70
CA ASP A 109 0.92 2.64 -26.07
C ASP A 109 0.54 3.94 -26.79
N SER A 110 -0.12 4.87 -26.11
CA SER A 110 -0.50 6.16 -26.71
C SER A 110 0.60 7.22 -26.73
N SER A 111 1.54 7.20 -25.77
CA SER A 111 2.35 8.38 -25.46
C SER A 111 3.86 8.20 -25.66
N ILE A 112 4.38 6.98 -25.67
CA ILE A 112 5.83 6.75 -25.70
C ILE A 112 6.34 6.47 -27.12
N ASP A 113 7.32 7.24 -27.59
CA ASP A 113 8.04 6.90 -28.82
C ASP A 113 9.12 5.85 -28.56
N ILE A 114 8.85 4.61 -28.96
CA ILE A 114 9.77 3.48 -28.80
C ILE A 114 10.96 3.49 -29.77
N SER A 115 10.99 4.37 -30.77
CA SER A 115 12.16 4.53 -31.64
C SER A 115 13.33 5.21 -30.92
N ILE A 116 13.03 5.96 -29.86
CA ILE A 116 14.01 6.69 -29.04
C ILE A 116 13.96 6.33 -27.56
N THR A 117 12.92 5.63 -27.10
CA THR A 117 12.71 5.29 -25.69
C THR A 117 12.64 3.78 -25.50
N LYS A 118 13.50 3.24 -24.64
CA LYS A 118 13.39 1.86 -24.16
C LYS A 118 12.63 1.85 -22.84
N VAL A 119 11.50 1.14 -22.78
CA VAL A 119 10.65 1.07 -21.58
C VAL A 119 10.96 -0.20 -20.82
N PHE A 120 11.20 -0.06 -19.53
CA PHE A 120 11.41 -1.17 -18.59
C PHE A 120 10.30 -1.18 -17.56
N PHE A 121 9.87 -2.38 -17.18
CA PHE A 121 8.99 -2.58 -16.03
C PHE A 121 9.70 -3.48 -15.02
N GLN A 122 9.89 -2.97 -13.81
CA GLN A 122 10.40 -3.79 -12.72
C GLN A 122 9.29 -4.72 -12.24
N GLY A 123 9.55 -6.03 -12.26
CA GLY A 123 8.63 -7.05 -11.75
C GLY A 123 8.37 -6.93 -10.25
N VAL A 124 7.57 -7.85 -9.72
CA VAL A 124 7.15 -7.78 -8.33
C VAL A 124 8.29 -8.22 -7.40
N ALA A 125 8.62 -7.40 -6.41
CA ALA A 125 9.54 -7.80 -5.35
C ALA A 125 8.79 -8.59 -4.27
N ALA A 126 9.29 -9.78 -3.94
CA ALA A 126 8.67 -10.65 -2.94
C ALA A 126 8.77 -10.09 -1.52
N VAL A 127 7.80 -10.45 -0.68
CA VAL A 127 7.80 -10.21 0.77
C VAL A 127 7.90 -11.54 1.50
N HIS A 128 8.47 -11.56 2.71
CA HIS A 128 8.72 -12.82 3.45
C HIS A 128 8.11 -12.79 4.84
N THR A 129 6.79 -12.95 4.92
CA THR A 129 6.03 -12.87 6.18
C THR A 129 5.51 -14.20 6.71
N ASP A 130 5.54 -15.30 5.94
CA ASP A 130 5.16 -16.64 6.41
C ASP A 130 6.19 -17.69 5.97
N GLY A 131 6.90 -18.30 6.94
CA GLY A 131 7.92 -19.28 6.65
C GLY A 131 7.43 -20.60 6.08
N LYS A 132 6.13 -20.86 6.13
CA LYS A 132 5.54 -22.01 5.42
C LYS A 132 5.77 -21.94 3.93
N GLU A 133 5.85 -20.73 3.36
CA GLU A 133 6.11 -20.57 1.92
C GLU A 133 7.50 -21.06 1.53
N TRP A 134 8.48 -21.04 2.43
CA TRP A 134 9.83 -21.58 2.21
C TRP A 134 10.11 -22.88 2.98
N LYS A 135 9.06 -23.64 3.32
CA LYS A 135 9.13 -24.94 4.02
C LYS A 135 9.79 -24.88 5.40
N ASP A 136 9.76 -23.73 6.07
CA ASP A 136 10.16 -23.58 7.47
C ASP A 136 8.98 -23.09 8.32
N PRO A 137 8.08 -24.00 8.75
CA PRO A 137 6.89 -23.62 9.53
C PRO A 137 7.22 -23.06 10.92
N LYS A 138 8.48 -23.15 11.38
CA LYS A 138 8.92 -22.54 12.65
C LYS A 138 9.32 -21.07 12.45
N ALA A 139 9.64 -20.67 11.22
CA ALA A 139 9.89 -19.28 10.88
C ALA A 139 8.56 -18.54 10.72
N GLY A 140 8.27 -17.64 11.65
CA GLY A 140 7.08 -16.79 11.57
C GLY A 140 7.23 -15.59 10.62
N SER A 141 8.43 -15.32 10.09
CA SER A 141 8.72 -14.24 9.12
C SER A 141 10.18 -14.34 8.63
N CYS A 142 10.66 -13.33 7.90
CA CYS A 142 12.08 -13.10 7.57
C CYS A 142 13.03 -12.95 8.78
N LEU A 143 12.50 -12.84 10.01
CA LEU A 143 13.32 -12.67 11.21
C LEU A 143 14.26 -13.87 11.41
N ARG A 144 15.55 -13.58 11.62
CA ARG A 144 16.65 -14.55 11.78
C ARG A 144 16.92 -15.42 10.55
N GLN A 145 16.38 -15.08 9.38
CA GLN A 145 16.79 -15.71 8.12
C GLN A 145 18.12 -15.11 7.67
N THR A 146 19.15 -15.94 7.52
CA THR A 146 20.52 -15.49 7.21
C THR A 146 21.08 -16.07 5.92
N GLN A 147 20.29 -16.89 5.23
CA GLN A 147 20.66 -17.54 3.98
C GLN A 147 19.48 -17.53 3.01
N PRO A 148 19.76 -17.40 1.70
CA PRO A 148 18.74 -17.52 0.68
C PRO A 148 18.23 -18.96 0.60
N ILE A 149 17.15 -19.14 -0.15
CA ILE A 149 16.75 -20.47 -0.62
C ILE A 149 17.71 -20.86 -1.73
N LEU A 150 18.40 -21.97 -1.56
CA LEU A 150 19.36 -22.47 -2.54
C LEU A 150 18.63 -23.17 -3.69
N GLY A 151 19.13 -22.95 -4.90
CA GLY A 151 18.59 -23.53 -6.13
C GLY A 151 17.62 -22.61 -6.87
N PRO A 152 17.10 -23.07 -8.02
CA PRO A 152 16.37 -22.21 -8.95
C PRO A 152 14.86 -22.15 -8.70
N THR A 153 14.35 -22.79 -7.65
CA THR A 153 12.89 -22.98 -7.45
C THR A 153 12.46 -22.53 -6.07
N TYR A 154 11.45 -21.65 -6.04
CA TYR A 154 10.73 -21.30 -4.81
C TYR A 154 9.68 -22.37 -4.50
N PRO A 155 9.60 -22.88 -3.25
CA PRO A 155 8.65 -23.94 -2.91
C PRO A 155 7.23 -23.42 -2.60
N GLY A 156 7.05 -22.11 -2.42
CA GLY A 156 5.77 -21.49 -2.12
C GLY A 156 4.94 -21.21 -3.37
N PRO A 157 3.76 -20.59 -3.21
CA PRO A 157 2.92 -20.21 -4.35
C PRO A 157 3.60 -19.14 -5.22
N SER A 158 3.21 -19.10 -6.49
CA SER A 158 3.56 -17.97 -7.36
C SER A 158 2.92 -16.68 -6.85
N HIS A 159 3.59 -15.55 -7.07
CA HIS A 159 3.07 -14.26 -6.63
C HIS A 159 1.90 -13.82 -7.54
N PRO A 160 0.70 -13.52 -7.02
CA PRO A 160 -0.46 -13.18 -7.87
C PRO A 160 -0.23 -11.95 -8.75
N GLY A 161 0.50 -10.96 -8.24
CA GLY A 161 0.91 -9.78 -9.01
C GLY A 161 1.82 -10.09 -10.21
N GLU A 162 2.60 -11.16 -10.18
CA GLU A 162 3.48 -11.56 -11.30
C GLU A 162 2.65 -11.95 -12.52
N ALA A 163 1.59 -12.74 -12.32
CA ALA A 163 0.68 -13.13 -13.39
C ALA A 163 -0.03 -11.91 -14.01
N ILE A 164 -0.39 -10.92 -13.18
CA ILE A 164 -1.00 -9.66 -13.65
C ILE A 164 -0.01 -8.89 -14.52
N VAL A 165 1.24 -8.72 -14.07
CA VAL A 165 2.28 -8.03 -14.85
C VAL A 165 2.46 -8.72 -16.20
N LYS A 166 2.69 -10.04 -16.20
CA LYS A 166 2.88 -10.82 -17.43
C LYS A 166 1.68 -10.73 -18.37
N SER A 167 0.46 -10.75 -17.82
CA SER A 167 -0.76 -10.64 -18.61
C SER A 167 -0.98 -9.24 -19.20
N VAL A 168 -0.63 -8.17 -18.48
CA VAL A 168 -0.82 -6.81 -19.00
C VAL A 168 0.24 -6.50 -20.04
N LEU A 169 1.51 -6.78 -19.75
CA LEU A 169 2.62 -6.48 -20.65
C LEU A 169 2.53 -7.25 -21.98
N SER A 170 2.03 -8.50 -21.96
CA SER A 170 1.84 -9.28 -23.19
C SER A 170 0.72 -8.76 -24.09
N GLY A 171 -0.20 -7.96 -23.55
CA GLY A 171 -1.30 -7.34 -24.28
C GLY A 171 -1.02 -5.93 -24.79
N MET A 172 0.17 -5.38 -24.54
CA MET A 172 0.54 -4.02 -24.97
C MET A 172 0.93 -3.99 -26.45
N GLU A 173 0.63 -2.87 -27.12
CA GLU A 173 1.05 -2.63 -28.50
C GLU A 173 2.54 -2.32 -28.60
N LYS A 174 3.06 -1.53 -27.65
CA LYS A 174 4.47 -1.16 -27.56
C LYS A 174 5.21 -2.11 -26.61
N PRO A 175 6.33 -2.72 -27.05
CA PRO A 175 7.04 -3.68 -26.23
C PRO A 175 7.65 -3.01 -25.00
N VAL A 176 7.47 -3.65 -23.85
CA VAL A 176 8.10 -3.30 -22.58
C VAL A 176 9.02 -4.43 -22.16
N TYR A 177 10.25 -4.08 -21.76
CA TYR A 177 11.17 -5.06 -21.20
C TYR A 177 10.83 -5.33 -19.74
N LEU A 178 10.39 -6.55 -19.43
CA LEU A 178 10.14 -6.98 -18.05
C LEU A 178 11.46 -7.39 -17.38
N LEU A 179 11.85 -6.66 -16.33
CA LEU A 179 12.85 -7.12 -15.38
C LEU A 179 12.15 -8.10 -14.41
N ASP A 180 12.11 -9.38 -14.77
CA ASP A 180 11.40 -10.40 -14.00
C ASP A 180 12.18 -10.79 -12.73
N ILE A 181 12.06 -9.94 -11.71
CA ILE A 181 12.75 -10.10 -10.42
C ILE A 181 11.97 -10.95 -9.40
N THR A 182 10.80 -11.48 -9.76
CA THR A 182 9.90 -12.13 -8.80
C THR A 182 10.54 -13.36 -8.17
N LEU A 183 10.99 -14.31 -8.99
CA LEU A 183 11.61 -15.54 -8.49
C LEU A 183 12.91 -15.26 -7.74
N LEU A 184 13.81 -14.41 -8.28
CA LEU A 184 15.08 -14.13 -7.61
C LEU A 184 14.86 -13.46 -6.26
N THR A 185 13.83 -12.62 -6.11
CA THR A 185 13.52 -12.01 -4.81
C THR A 185 12.84 -13.00 -3.87
N GLN A 186 11.96 -13.88 -4.34
CA GLN A 186 11.40 -14.98 -3.53
C GLN A 186 12.48 -15.90 -2.93
N LEU A 187 13.63 -16.05 -3.59
CA LEU A 187 14.75 -16.83 -3.05
C LEU A 187 15.52 -16.08 -1.95
N ARG A 188 15.33 -14.77 -1.80
CA ARG A 188 16.12 -13.89 -0.90
C ARG A 188 15.43 -13.56 0.41
N LYS A 189 14.85 -14.57 1.08
CA LYS A 189 14.26 -14.41 2.43
C LYS A 189 15.20 -13.81 3.49
N ASP A 190 16.51 -13.89 3.24
CA ASP A 190 17.60 -13.32 4.05
C ASP A 190 17.86 -11.81 3.82
N GLY A 191 17.36 -11.25 2.70
CA GLY A 191 17.75 -9.92 2.24
C GLY A 191 16.99 -8.76 2.88
N HIS A 192 16.07 -9.03 3.79
CA HIS A 192 15.24 -8.02 4.44
C HIS A 192 15.90 -7.44 5.69
N PRO A 193 15.63 -6.17 6.05
CA PRO A 193 16.17 -5.56 7.25
C PRO A 193 15.57 -6.14 8.54
N SER A 194 14.37 -6.73 8.49
CA SER A 194 13.70 -7.29 9.66
C SER A 194 13.63 -6.24 10.78
N ILE A 195 14.15 -6.54 11.98
CA ILE A 195 14.15 -5.62 13.13
C ILE A 195 15.20 -4.50 13.04
N TYR A 196 16.01 -4.48 11.99
CA TYR A 196 17.09 -3.51 11.79
C TYR A 196 16.69 -2.33 10.89
N ALA A 197 15.39 -2.16 10.61
CA ALA A 197 14.86 -1.08 9.79
C ALA A 197 14.80 0.31 10.49
N GLY A 198 15.39 0.46 11.67
CA GLY A 198 15.49 1.75 12.38
C GLY A 198 14.32 2.10 13.30
N GLU A 199 13.28 1.27 13.38
CA GLU A 199 12.09 1.49 14.23
C GLU A 199 12.10 0.66 15.54
N GLY A 200 13.24 0.05 15.86
CA GLY A 200 13.44 -0.75 17.07
C GLY A 200 12.89 -2.19 16.97
N PRO A 201 13.05 -3.00 18.04
CA PRO A 201 12.89 -4.46 17.96
C PRO A 201 11.44 -4.95 17.82
N LYS A 202 10.45 -4.06 17.91
CA LYS A 202 9.03 -4.39 17.74
C LYS A 202 8.57 -4.29 16.28
N TYR A 203 9.33 -3.59 15.44
CA TYR A 203 9.06 -3.45 14.02
C TYR A 203 9.84 -4.51 13.26
N ASN A 204 9.19 -5.30 12.43
CA ASN A 204 9.82 -6.40 11.70
C ASN A 204 9.50 -6.27 10.23
N ASP A 205 10.40 -5.64 9.48
CA ASP A 205 10.20 -5.33 8.08
C ASP A 205 10.66 -6.47 7.18
N CYS A 206 9.69 -7.13 6.56
CA CYS A 206 9.92 -8.18 5.58
C CYS A 206 9.42 -7.79 4.18
N SER A 207 9.31 -6.48 3.87
CA SER A 207 8.98 -5.98 2.52
C SER A 207 10.08 -5.15 1.89
N HIS A 208 10.82 -4.37 2.69
CA HIS A 208 11.95 -3.59 2.21
C HIS A 208 13.22 -4.42 2.16
N TRP A 209 14.26 -3.92 1.50
CA TRP A 209 15.49 -4.66 1.29
C TRP A 209 16.68 -3.95 1.93
N CYS A 210 17.58 -4.72 2.52
CA CYS A 210 18.88 -4.22 2.94
C CYS A 210 19.68 -3.73 1.73
N LEU A 211 20.48 -2.69 1.95
CA LEU A 211 21.51 -2.23 1.03
C LEU A 211 22.88 -2.33 1.71
N PRO A 212 23.91 -2.90 1.07
CA PRO A 212 23.86 -3.60 -0.21
C PRO A 212 23.04 -4.91 -0.14
N GLY A 213 22.46 -5.36 -1.25
CA GLY A 213 21.55 -6.50 -1.27
C GLY A 213 20.85 -6.80 -2.60
N ALA A 214 19.66 -7.39 -2.53
CA ALA A 214 18.89 -7.79 -3.72
C ALA A 214 18.65 -6.65 -4.74
N PRO A 215 18.38 -5.39 -4.32
CA PRO A 215 18.22 -4.28 -5.25
C PRO A 215 19.46 -4.01 -6.12
N ASP A 216 20.66 -4.33 -5.64
CA ASP A 216 21.88 -4.17 -6.43
C ASP A 216 21.86 -5.11 -7.64
N THR A 217 21.42 -6.36 -7.45
CA THR A 217 21.22 -7.32 -8.55
C THR A 217 20.16 -6.84 -9.55
N TRP A 218 19.10 -6.15 -9.10
CA TRP A 218 18.09 -5.60 -10.02
C TRP A 218 18.70 -4.52 -10.92
N ASN A 219 19.57 -3.69 -10.35
CA ASN A 219 20.31 -2.67 -11.09
C ASN A 219 21.32 -3.30 -12.06
N GLU A 220 22.00 -4.38 -11.67
CA GLU A 220 22.88 -5.13 -12.58
C GLU A 220 22.11 -5.73 -13.76
N LEU A 221 20.91 -6.28 -13.52
CA LEU A 221 20.03 -6.80 -14.57
C LEU A 221 19.54 -5.69 -15.51
N LEU A 222 19.16 -4.53 -14.96
CA LEU A 222 18.79 -3.36 -15.75
C LEU A 222 19.98 -2.89 -16.59
N TYR A 223 21.17 -2.79 -16.00
CA TYR A 223 22.39 -2.40 -16.71
C TYR A 223 22.70 -3.37 -17.85
N ALA A 224 22.66 -4.68 -17.60
CA ALA A 224 22.85 -5.70 -18.62
C ALA A 224 21.80 -5.62 -19.74
N ALA A 225 20.55 -5.31 -19.40
CA ALA A 225 19.47 -5.15 -20.38
C ALA A 225 19.54 -3.82 -21.16
N LEU A 226 20.36 -2.85 -20.74
CA LEU A 226 20.60 -1.60 -21.45
C LEU A 226 21.74 -1.69 -22.48
N LEU A 227 22.66 -2.65 -22.31
CA LEU A 227 23.74 -2.96 -23.25
C LEU A 227 23.20 -3.65 -24.52
#